data_AF-A0A373Q3F6-F1
#
_entry.id   AF-A0A373Q3F6-F1
#
_cell.length_a   1.000
_cell.length_b   1.000
_cell.length_c   1.000
_cell.angle_alpha   90.00
_cell.angle_beta   90.00
_cell.angle_gamma   90.00
#
_symmetry.space_group_name_H-M   'P 1'
#
loop_
_entity.id
_entity.type
_entity.pdbx_description
1 polymer ?
#
loop_
_entity_poly.entity_id
_entity_poly.type
_entity_poly.pdbx_seq_one_letter_code
_entity_poly.pdbx_strand_id
1 'polypeptide(L)'
;MSCESAAEFIFKSDKPTGFETEKFDYEEECDEDFLRILLNVRENIFDVLKNRKMNISDRVKTILNYAYDVQDKINNNNVDKVPQSVDNYDFSQSEKCINDIKECVKLCLSLEIMEDSWTGVIENTLGIFDNYDNLSGEFDLYISGREYEYENLLVYFIYRYLLKAVFDCDVLTKVRFAAVSYVIIRQLDIARWLRNGKEFSLKDRIKNCVLYSKEVEHCQDNIDFFDEEFLFNPIFEHNRFLNLI
;
A
#
# COMPACT_ATOMS: atom_id res chain seq x y z
N MET A 1 -3.04 -6.73 9.06
CA MET A 1 -4.41 -7.19 9.38
C MET A 1 -4.32 -8.42 10.28
N SER A 2 -4.66 -8.30 11.57
CA SER A 2 -4.27 -9.31 12.57
C SER A 2 -5.11 -10.61 12.57
N CYS A 3 -6.30 -10.62 11.96
CA CYS A 3 -7.12 -11.83 11.82
C CYS A 3 -8.11 -11.74 10.65
N GLU A 4 -8.69 -12.89 10.28
CA GLU A 4 -9.69 -12.98 9.20
C GLU A 4 -10.91 -12.10 9.48
N SER A 5 -11.39 -12.04 10.73
CA SER A 5 -12.56 -11.22 11.09
C SER A 5 -12.31 -9.72 10.93
N ALA A 6 -11.09 -9.25 11.22
CA ALA A 6 -10.72 -7.86 10.99
C ALA A 6 -10.64 -7.56 9.49
N ALA A 7 -10.08 -8.48 8.70
CA ALA A 7 -10.04 -8.36 7.25
C ALA A 7 -11.45 -8.39 6.63
N GLU A 8 -12.36 -9.25 7.11
CA GLU A 8 -13.76 -9.26 6.70
C GLU A 8 -14.42 -7.92 6.92
N PHE A 9 -14.21 -7.28 8.08
CA PHE A 9 -14.77 -5.96 8.36
C PHE A 9 -14.26 -4.90 7.37
N ILE A 10 -12.97 -4.91 7.06
CA ILE A 10 -12.33 -3.98 6.12
C ILE A 10 -12.90 -4.13 4.70
N PHE A 11 -13.10 -5.35 4.21
CA PHE A 11 -13.47 -5.57 2.80
C PHE A 11 -14.97 -5.74 2.54
N LYS A 12 -15.80 -5.93 3.57
CA LYS A 12 -17.23 -6.21 3.40
C LYS A 12 -18.05 -5.00 2.93
N SER A 13 -17.60 -3.78 3.24
CA SER A 13 -18.32 -2.55 2.91
C SER A 13 -17.79 -1.93 1.63
N ASP A 14 -18.69 -1.68 0.67
CA ASP A 14 -18.42 -0.84 -0.50
C ASP A 14 -18.59 0.65 -0.19
N LYS A 15 -19.07 1.03 1.00
CA LYS A 15 -19.12 2.42 1.44
C LYS A 15 -17.74 2.88 1.92
N PRO A 16 -17.32 4.12 1.61
CA PRO A 16 -16.07 4.68 2.12
C PRO A 16 -16.00 4.60 3.65
N THR A 17 -14.86 4.15 4.16
CA THR A 17 -14.61 4.03 5.60
C THR A 17 -14.61 5.41 6.28
N GLY A 18 -15.40 5.55 7.34
CA GLY A 18 -15.35 6.69 8.25
C GLY A 18 -14.53 6.38 9.50
N PHE A 19 -13.98 7.41 10.14
CA PHE A 19 -13.25 7.29 11.39
C PHE A 19 -13.86 8.21 12.45
N GLU A 20 -14.05 7.68 13.65
CA GLU A 20 -14.45 8.45 14.84
C GLU A 20 -13.22 8.63 15.73
N THR A 21 -13.06 9.81 16.34
CA THR A 21 -11.93 10.10 17.23
C THR A 21 -12.43 10.17 18.66
N GLU A 22 -11.91 9.32 19.53
CA GLU A 22 -12.13 9.36 20.97
C GLU A 22 -10.81 9.68 21.68
N LYS A 23 -10.85 10.51 22.73
CA LYS A 23 -9.70 10.79 23.58
C LYS A 23 -9.64 9.77 24.72
N PHE A 24 -8.47 9.20 24.95
CA PHE A 24 -8.18 8.32 26.08
C PHE A 24 -7.21 9.01 27.04
N ASP A 25 -7.25 8.65 28.32
CA ASP A 25 -6.37 9.20 29.37
C ASP A 25 -4.89 8.75 29.25
N TYR A 26 -4.57 7.89 28.27
CA TYR A 26 -3.22 7.43 28.00
C TYR A 26 -2.71 8.11 26.72
N GLU A 27 -1.94 9.17 26.88
CA GLU A 27 -1.24 9.85 25.80
C GLU A 27 0.23 9.41 25.80
N GLU A 28 0.66 8.76 24.71
CA GLU A 28 2.10 8.65 24.43
C GLU A 28 2.63 10.06 24.15
N GLU A 29 3.72 10.44 24.83
CA GLU A 29 4.33 11.76 24.65
C GLU A 29 4.85 11.89 23.21
N CYS A 30 4.25 12.79 22.44
CA CYS A 30 4.63 13.08 21.05
C CYS A 30 4.51 14.57 20.76
N ASP A 31 5.09 15.02 19.64
CA ASP A 31 4.95 16.39 19.18
C ASP A 31 3.50 16.64 18.69
N GLU A 32 2.69 17.31 19.53
CA GLU A 32 1.30 17.60 19.22
C GLU A 32 1.11 18.47 17.96
N ASP A 33 2.01 19.41 17.71
CA ASP A 33 1.90 20.31 16.56
C ASP A 33 2.23 19.57 15.28
N PHE A 34 3.26 18.71 15.31
CA PHE A 34 3.55 17.84 14.18
C PHE A 34 2.45 16.79 13.96
N LEU A 35 1.87 16.23 15.03
CA LEU A 35 0.73 15.31 14.94
C LEU A 35 -0.47 15.95 14.23
N ARG A 36 -0.79 17.22 14.52
CA ARG A 36 -1.87 17.95 13.80
C ARG A 36 -1.60 18.05 12.31
N ILE A 37 -0.34 18.26 11.92
CA ILE A 37 0.06 18.29 10.51
C ILE A 37 -0.11 16.90 9.87
N LEU A 38 0.34 15.84 10.54
CA LEU A 38 0.18 14.46 10.06
C LEU A 38 -1.29 14.04 9.93
N LEU A 39 -2.16 14.49 10.84
CA LEU A 39 -3.60 14.28 10.73
C LEU A 39 -4.16 14.93 9.46
N ASN A 40 -3.75 16.15 9.13
CA ASN A 40 -4.16 16.81 7.89
C ASN A 40 -3.63 16.09 6.64
N VAL A 41 -2.36 15.68 6.65
CA VAL A 41 -1.77 14.86 5.57
C VAL A 41 -2.57 13.56 5.38
N ARG A 42 -2.99 12.91 6.47
CA ARG A 42 -3.80 11.69 6.43
C ARG A 42 -5.15 11.91 5.78
N GLU A 43 -5.87 12.98 6.16
CA GLU A 43 -7.17 13.29 5.58
C GLU A 43 -7.06 13.58 4.08
N ASN A 44 -6.04 14.32 3.65
CA ASN A 44 -5.74 14.55 2.24
C ASN A 44 -5.49 13.24 1.47
N ILE A 45 -4.72 12.31 2.05
CA ILE A 45 -4.50 10.98 1.46
C ILE A 45 -5.81 10.18 1.39
N PHE A 46 -6.66 10.24 2.43
CA PHE A 46 -7.96 9.56 2.42
C PHE A 46 -8.91 10.13 1.38
N ASP A 47 -8.94 11.45 1.18
CA ASP A 47 -9.76 12.09 0.16
C ASP A 47 -9.37 11.63 -1.25
N VAL A 48 -8.07 11.50 -1.52
CA VAL A 48 -7.56 10.92 -2.77
C VAL A 48 -7.96 9.45 -2.90
N LEU A 49 -7.71 8.64 -1.87
CA LEU A 49 -8.04 7.21 -1.90
C LEU A 49 -9.53 6.96 -2.08
N LYS A 50 -10.41 7.80 -1.53
CA LYS A 50 -11.87 7.68 -1.65
C LYS A 50 -12.43 8.31 -2.92
N ASN A 51 -11.60 8.99 -3.73
CA ASN A 51 -12.03 9.60 -4.99
C ASN A 51 -12.19 8.57 -6.12
N ARG A 52 -13.32 7.85 -6.12
CA ARG A 52 -13.64 6.81 -7.11
C ARG A 52 -13.89 7.30 -8.53
N LYS A 53 -13.70 8.60 -8.81
CA LYS A 53 -13.65 9.13 -10.19
C LYS A 53 -12.31 8.80 -10.85
N MET A 54 -11.28 8.52 -10.05
CA MET A 54 -9.95 8.06 -10.48
C MET A 54 -9.87 6.54 -10.33
N ASN A 55 -9.18 5.87 -11.25
CA ASN A 55 -8.85 4.46 -11.07
C ASN A 55 -7.90 4.29 -9.87
N ILE A 56 -7.80 3.08 -9.32
CA ILE A 56 -6.97 2.83 -8.14
C ILE A 56 -5.47 3.13 -8.36
N SER A 57 -4.93 2.91 -9.57
CA SER A 57 -3.53 3.17 -9.89
C SER A 57 -3.20 4.66 -9.80
N ASP A 58 -4.02 5.51 -10.40
CA ASP A 58 -3.86 6.98 -10.35
C ASP A 58 -3.97 7.51 -8.93
N ARG A 59 -4.88 6.94 -8.11
CA ARG A 59 -5.00 7.29 -6.69
C ARG A 59 -3.72 6.97 -5.92
N VAL A 60 -3.15 5.77 -6.13
CA VAL A 60 -1.90 5.37 -5.46
C VAL A 60 -0.70 6.23 -5.90
N LYS A 61 -0.58 6.53 -7.21
CA LYS A 61 0.46 7.44 -7.72
C LYS A 61 0.32 8.86 -7.13
N THR A 62 -0.92 9.34 -7.02
CA THR A 62 -1.21 10.65 -6.44
C THR A 62 -0.76 10.76 -4.99
N ILE A 63 -1.07 9.77 -4.15
CA ILE A 63 -0.64 9.81 -2.73
C ILE A 63 0.87 9.66 -2.59
N LEU A 64 1.55 8.95 -3.50
CA LEU A 64 3.02 8.84 -3.52
C LEU A 64 3.69 10.17 -3.86
N ASN A 65 3.20 10.89 -4.87
CA ASN A 65 3.71 12.23 -5.20
C ASN A 65 3.44 13.22 -4.06
N TYR A 66 2.22 13.20 -3.51
CA TYR A 66 1.89 14.03 -2.36
C TYR A 66 2.80 13.77 -1.16
N ALA A 67 3.02 12.50 -0.81
CA ALA A 67 3.92 12.13 0.28
C ALA A 67 5.37 12.55 0.03
N TYR A 68 5.82 12.52 -1.23
CA TYR A 68 7.14 13.02 -1.61
C TYR A 68 7.26 14.53 -1.39
N ASP A 69 6.27 15.30 -1.82
CA ASP A 69 6.22 16.75 -1.61
C ASP A 69 6.14 17.12 -0.13
N VAL A 70 5.36 16.37 0.67
CA VAL A 70 5.29 16.52 2.13
C VAL A 70 6.66 16.24 2.77
N GLN A 71 7.31 15.13 2.39
CA GLN A 71 8.61 14.75 2.94
C GLN A 71 9.70 15.77 2.60
N ASP A 72 9.68 16.37 1.40
CA ASP A 72 10.59 17.46 1.03
C ASP A 72 10.45 18.65 2.01
N LYS A 73 9.24 19.03 2.40
CA LYS A 73 9.04 20.12 3.38
C LYS A 73 9.53 19.76 4.77
N ILE A 74 9.31 18.52 5.21
CA ILE A 74 9.80 18.02 6.50
C ILE A 74 11.33 18.05 6.52
N ASN A 75 11.98 17.47 5.51
CA ASN A 75 13.44 17.39 5.41
C ASN A 75 14.13 18.76 5.39
N ASN A 76 13.45 19.77 4.85
CA ASN A 76 13.96 21.15 4.78
C ASN A 76 13.53 22.02 5.98
N ASN A 77 13.00 21.44 7.07
CA ASN A 77 12.48 22.15 8.25
C ASN A 77 11.43 23.24 7.89
N ASN A 78 10.64 23.02 6.84
CA ASN A 78 9.57 23.92 6.40
C ASN A 78 8.19 23.27 6.63
N VAL A 79 7.99 22.69 7.81
CA VAL A 79 6.77 21.92 8.14
C VAL A 79 5.50 22.80 8.05
N ASP A 80 5.64 24.10 8.30
CA ASP A 80 4.61 25.13 8.11
C ASP A 80 4.14 25.28 6.65
N LYS A 81 4.93 24.80 5.69
CA LYS A 81 4.66 24.83 4.25
C LYS A 81 4.22 23.48 3.69
N VAL A 82 3.94 22.49 4.54
CA VAL A 82 3.34 21.22 4.11
C VAL A 82 2.05 21.52 3.33
N PRO A 83 1.88 20.99 2.10
CA PRO A 83 0.74 21.34 1.27
C PRO A 83 -0.57 20.94 1.93
N GLN A 84 -1.50 21.89 1.98
CA GLN A 84 -2.81 21.71 2.63
C GLN A 84 -3.80 20.92 1.77
N SER A 85 -3.49 20.73 0.49
CA SER A 85 -4.28 19.93 -0.46
C SER A 85 -3.35 19.18 -1.39
N VAL A 86 -3.88 18.14 -2.03
CA VAL A 86 -3.14 17.35 -3.01
C VAL A 86 -3.25 17.99 -4.40
N ASP A 87 -2.12 18.10 -5.09
CA ASP A 87 -2.07 18.61 -6.46
C ASP A 87 -2.69 17.63 -7.46
N ASN A 88 -3.07 18.14 -8.63
CA ASN A 88 -3.56 17.31 -9.72
C ASN A 88 -2.37 16.83 -10.57
N TYR A 89 -2.15 15.51 -10.60
CA TYR A 89 -1.10 14.89 -11.40
C TYR A 89 -1.69 14.25 -12.66
N ASP A 90 -1.01 14.42 -13.80
CA ASP A 90 -1.35 13.75 -15.05
C ASP A 90 -0.49 12.50 -15.22
N PHE A 91 -1.13 11.33 -15.28
CA PHE A 91 -0.49 10.03 -15.45
C PHE A 91 -0.69 9.43 -16.85
N SER A 92 -1.17 10.22 -17.81
CA SER A 92 -1.49 9.77 -19.18
C SER A 92 -0.31 9.14 -19.94
N GLN A 93 0.92 9.47 -19.55
CA GLN A 93 2.16 8.92 -20.12
C GLN A 93 2.87 7.92 -19.17
N SER A 94 2.26 7.57 -18.04
CA SER A 94 2.87 6.62 -17.10
C SER A 94 2.68 5.18 -17.60
N GLU A 95 3.78 4.43 -17.66
CA GLU A 95 3.75 3.01 -18.04
C GLU A 95 4.28 2.15 -16.90
N LYS A 96 3.61 1.02 -16.67
CA LYS A 96 4.07 0.05 -15.67
C LYS A 96 5.32 -0.66 -16.16
N CYS A 97 6.32 -0.77 -15.29
CA CYS A 97 7.50 -1.57 -15.57
C CYS A 97 7.32 -2.98 -14.98
N ILE A 98 6.94 -3.93 -15.84
CA ILE A 98 6.71 -5.34 -15.45
C ILE A 98 7.91 -5.94 -14.73
N ASN A 99 9.13 -5.62 -15.20
CA ASN A 99 10.35 -6.08 -14.58
C ASN A 99 10.51 -5.53 -13.16
N ASP A 100 10.20 -4.25 -12.92
CA ASP A 100 10.29 -3.67 -11.58
C ASP A 100 9.23 -4.27 -10.65
N ILE A 101 8.03 -4.55 -11.13
CA ILE A 101 7.00 -5.28 -10.37
C ILE A 101 7.49 -6.69 -10.02
N LYS A 102 8.13 -7.39 -10.98
CA LYS A 102 8.70 -8.72 -10.76
C LYS A 102 9.81 -8.69 -9.71
N GLU A 103 10.72 -7.72 -9.79
CA GLU A 103 11.78 -7.54 -8.79
C GLU A 103 11.19 -7.22 -7.42
N CYS A 104 10.15 -6.37 -7.34
CA CYS A 104 9.43 -6.09 -6.09
C CYS A 104 8.84 -7.37 -5.46
N VAL A 105 8.23 -8.26 -6.26
CA VAL A 105 7.75 -9.57 -5.75
C VAL A 105 8.91 -10.47 -5.33
N LYS A 106 10.05 -10.45 -6.03
CA LYS A 106 11.22 -11.25 -5.65
C LYS A 106 11.81 -10.85 -4.30
N LEU A 107 11.75 -9.57 -3.92
CA LEU A 107 12.21 -9.13 -2.59
C LEU A 107 11.50 -9.87 -1.46
N CYS A 108 10.27 -10.33 -1.68
CA CYS A 108 9.53 -11.13 -0.69
C CYS A 108 10.19 -12.49 -0.36
N LEU A 109 11.10 -12.99 -1.20
CA LEU A 109 11.88 -14.21 -0.93
C LEU A 109 13.04 -13.96 0.06
N SER A 110 13.39 -12.71 0.31
CA SER A 110 14.46 -12.31 1.23
C SER A 110 13.97 -12.00 2.65
N LEU A 111 12.65 -12.06 2.87
CA LEU A 111 12.04 -11.86 4.17
C LEU A 111 12.39 -12.99 5.15
N GLU A 112 12.38 -12.68 6.44
CA GLU A 112 12.31 -13.68 7.50
C GLU A 112 11.00 -14.46 7.36
N ILE A 113 11.12 -15.79 7.28
CA ILE A 113 9.98 -16.66 6.99
C ILE A 113 9.13 -16.88 8.24
N MET A 114 7.90 -16.37 8.23
CA MET A 114 6.96 -16.51 9.35
C MET A 114 5.99 -17.68 9.14
N GLU A 115 5.64 -17.97 7.89
CA GLU A 115 4.76 -19.07 7.51
C GLU A 115 5.46 -19.99 6.49
N ASP A 116 5.56 -21.30 6.78
CA ASP A 116 6.23 -22.29 5.93
C ASP A 116 5.78 -22.28 4.45
N SER A 117 4.54 -21.84 4.20
CA SER A 117 3.97 -21.76 2.86
C SER A 117 4.41 -20.53 2.05
N TRP A 118 4.99 -19.51 2.68
CA TRP A 118 5.26 -18.21 2.08
C TRP A 118 6.15 -18.30 0.84
N THR A 119 7.31 -18.94 0.96
CA THR A 119 8.27 -19.09 -0.15
C THR A 119 7.61 -19.71 -1.37
N GLY A 120 6.85 -20.80 -1.18
CA GLY A 120 6.13 -21.45 -2.28
C GLY A 120 5.03 -20.56 -2.88
N VAL A 121 4.36 -19.74 -2.08
CA VAL A 121 3.38 -18.76 -2.57
C VAL A 121 4.05 -17.69 -3.44
N ILE A 122 5.21 -17.18 -3.05
CA ILE A 122 5.94 -16.18 -3.83
C ILE A 122 6.51 -16.78 -5.12
N GLU A 123 7.10 -17.98 -5.07
CA GLU A 123 7.57 -18.68 -6.29
C GLU A 123 6.45 -18.91 -7.30
N ASN A 124 5.28 -19.35 -6.84
CA ASN A 124 4.10 -19.49 -7.69
C ASN A 124 3.65 -18.14 -8.27
N THR A 125 3.73 -17.08 -7.49
CA THR A 125 3.40 -15.72 -7.93
C THR A 125 4.36 -15.22 -8.98
N LEU A 126 5.66 -15.52 -8.86
CA LEU A 126 6.66 -15.18 -9.87
C LEU A 126 6.40 -15.89 -11.21
N GLY A 127 5.70 -17.02 -11.21
CA GLY A 127 5.30 -17.76 -12.42
C GLY A 127 4.29 -17.03 -13.30
N ILE A 128 3.57 -16.01 -12.80
CA ILE A 128 2.60 -15.26 -13.64
C ILE A 128 3.30 -14.30 -14.62
N PHE A 129 4.56 -13.96 -14.38
CA PHE A 129 5.24 -12.88 -15.11
C PHE A 129 5.60 -13.25 -16.56
N ASP A 130 5.60 -14.53 -16.93
CA ASP A 130 5.86 -14.97 -18.30
C ASP A 130 4.74 -14.56 -19.28
N ASN A 131 3.53 -14.33 -18.77
CA ASN A 131 2.36 -13.87 -19.54
C ASN A 131 1.66 -12.70 -18.83
N TYR A 132 2.45 -11.82 -18.19
CA TYR A 132 1.94 -10.82 -17.25
C TYR A 132 0.90 -9.88 -17.87
N ASP A 133 1.19 -9.31 -19.04
CA ASP A 133 0.35 -8.27 -19.65
C ASP A 133 -1.07 -8.76 -19.91
N ASN A 134 -1.19 -9.96 -20.46
CA ASN A 134 -2.48 -10.57 -20.73
C ASN A 134 -3.22 -10.87 -19.42
N LEU A 135 -2.54 -11.47 -18.44
CA LEU A 135 -3.14 -11.84 -17.15
C LEU A 135 -3.57 -10.61 -16.33
N SER A 136 -2.75 -9.56 -16.31
CA SER A 136 -3.03 -8.32 -15.60
C SER A 136 -4.28 -7.65 -16.20
N GLY A 137 -4.34 -7.50 -17.53
CA GLY A 137 -5.50 -6.88 -18.18
C GLY A 137 -6.80 -7.67 -18.00
N GLU A 138 -6.74 -9.01 -18.08
CA GLU A 138 -7.90 -9.84 -17.80
C GLU A 138 -8.36 -9.76 -16.34
N PHE A 139 -7.41 -9.70 -15.40
CA PHE A 139 -7.73 -9.55 -13.98
C PHE A 139 -8.32 -8.17 -13.66
N ASP A 140 -7.82 -7.10 -14.29
CA ASP A 140 -8.36 -5.76 -14.13
C ASP A 140 -9.83 -5.69 -14.59
N LEU A 141 -10.15 -6.31 -15.72
CA LEU A 141 -11.54 -6.46 -16.18
C LEU A 141 -12.39 -7.28 -15.19
N TYR A 142 -11.83 -8.36 -14.64
CA TYR A 142 -12.51 -9.22 -13.68
C TYR A 142 -12.83 -8.50 -12.35
N ILE A 143 -11.96 -7.59 -11.90
CA ILE A 143 -12.07 -6.91 -10.61
C ILE A 143 -12.68 -5.49 -10.70
N SER A 144 -12.99 -4.98 -11.89
CA SER A 144 -13.47 -3.60 -12.11
C SER A 144 -14.61 -3.13 -11.19
N GLY A 145 -15.53 -4.00 -10.78
CA GLY A 145 -16.61 -3.67 -9.82
C GLY A 145 -16.23 -3.77 -8.34
N ARG A 146 -14.99 -4.19 -8.04
CA ARG A 146 -14.46 -4.50 -6.71
C ARG A 146 -13.15 -3.78 -6.40
N GLU A 147 -12.81 -2.73 -7.14
CA GLU A 147 -11.65 -1.87 -6.84
C GLU A 147 -11.71 -1.26 -5.44
N TYR A 148 -12.91 -1.12 -4.86
CA TYR A 148 -13.08 -0.66 -3.48
C TYR A 148 -12.40 -1.61 -2.47
N GLU A 149 -12.18 -2.89 -2.81
CA GLU A 149 -11.40 -3.79 -1.95
C GLU A 149 -9.95 -3.29 -1.80
N TYR A 150 -9.33 -2.81 -2.89
CA TYR A 150 -7.99 -2.23 -2.83
C TYR A 150 -7.97 -0.84 -2.18
N GLU A 151 -9.01 -0.03 -2.40
CA GLU A 151 -9.20 1.23 -1.66
C GLU A 151 -9.20 0.98 -0.15
N ASN A 152 -10.00 0.03 0.33
CA ASN A 152 -10.09 -0.29 1.75
C ASN A 152 -8.76 -0.84 2.30
N LEU A 153 -8.02 -1.61 1.49
CA LEU A 153 -6.67 -2.09 1.84
C LEU A 153 -5.70 -0.93 2.05
N LEU A 154 -5.66 0.03 1.12
CA LEU A 154 -4.78 1.20 1.20
C LEU A 154 -5.17 2.11 2.36
N VAL A 155 -6.48 2.37 2.56
CA VAL A 155 -6.99 3.13 3.70
C VAL A 155 -6.56 2.48 5.02
N TYR A 156 -6.61 1.15 5.11
CA TYR A 156 -6.12 0.40 6.27
C TYR A 156 -4.62 0.65 6.53
N PHE A 157 -3.76 0.52 5.51
CA PHE A 157 -2.32 0.74 5.69
C PHE A 157 -2.01 2.18 6.07
N ILE A 158 -2.63 3.16 5.41
CA ILE A 158 -2.46 4.58 5.77
C ILE A 158 -2.93 4.84 7.21
N TYR A 159 -4.09 4.32 7.60
CA TYR A 159 -4.59 4.47 8.97
C TYR A 159 -3.63 3.89 10.01
N ARG A 160 -3.11 2.68 9.76
CA ARG A 160 -2.27 1.94 10.72
C ARG A 160 -0.84 2.48 10.83
N TYR A 161 -0.28 2.99 9.74
CA TYR A 161 1.16 3.27 9.65
C TYR A 161 1.51 4.76 9.54
N LEU A 162 0.69 5.59 8.88
CA LEU A 162 1.08 6.97 8.57
C LEU A 162 1.40 7.80 9.81
N LEU A 163 0.57 7.71 10.85
CA LEU A 163 0.78 8.51 12.07
C LEU A 163 1.99 8.08 12.90
N LYS A 164 2.59 6.91 12.62
CA LYS A 164 3.88 6.55 13.23
C LYS A 164 5.00 7.49 12.81
N ALA A 165 4.80 8.23 11.71
CA ALA A 165 5.72 9.30 11.30
C ALA A 165 5.91 10.39 12.37
N VAL A 166 5.02 10.49 13.37
CA VAL A 166 5.20 11.44 14.49
C VAL A 166 6.48 11.16 15.29
N PHE A 167 6.97 9.92 15.26
CA PHE A 167 8.14 9.50 16.04
C PHE A 167 9.45 9.55 15.25
N ASP A 168 9.40 9.46 13.91
CA ASP A 168 10.59 9.35 13.06
C ASP A 168 10.67 10.40 11.94
N CYS A 169 9.66 11.26 11.81
CA CYS A 169 9.53 12.29 10.76
C CYS A 169 9.55 11.73 9.33
N ASP A 170 9.27 10.44 9.13
CA ASP A 170 9.32 9.78 7.83
C ASP A 170 7.91 9.39 7.37
N VAL A 171 7.27 10.32 6.65
CA VAL A 171 5.96 10.16 6.02
C VAL A 171 6.05 9.34 4.75
N LEU A 172 7.08 9.59 3.94
CA LEU A 172 7.22 8.98 2.61
C LEU A 172 7.34 7.46 2.71
N THR A 173 8.13 6.95 3.65
CA THR A 173 8.28 5.51 3.89
C THR A 173 6.96 4.85 4.27
N LYS A 174 6.12 5.49 5.09
CA LYS A 174 4.80 4.93 5.47
C LYS A 174 3.84 4.83 4.28
N VAL A 175 3.88 5.81 3.36
CA VAL A 175 3.06 5.79 2.15
C VAL A 175 3.62 4.80 1.11
N ARG A 176 4.95 4.70 0.98
CA ARG A 176 5.61 3.68 0.15
C ARG A 176 5.28 2.27 0.63
N PHE A 177 5.29 2.04 1.94
CA PHE A 177 4.88 0.77 2.53
C PHE A 177 3.46 0.39 2.11
N ALA A 178 2.50 1.31 2.26
CA ALA A 178 1.12 1.08 1.80
C ALA A 178 1.03 0.75 0.29
N ALA A 179 1.77 1.47 -0.55
CA ALA A 179 1.79 1.26 -2.00
C ALA A 179 2.44 -0.08 -2.39
N VAL A 180 3.58 -0.45 -1.79
CA VAL A 180 4.24 -1.75 -2.03
C VAL A 180 3.39 -2.91 -1.53
N SER A 181 2.75 -2.79 -0.36
CA SER A 181 1.82 -3.81 0.11
C SER A 181 0.66 -4.02 -0.86
N TYR A 182 0.11 -2.94 -1.43
CA TYR A 182 -0.88 -3.03 -2.50
C TYR A 182 -0.34 -3.76 -3.75
N VAL A 183 0.87 -3.41 -4.22
CA VAL A 183 1.49 -4.04 -5.40
C VAL A 183 1.67 -5.53 -5.18
N ILE A 184 2.25 -5.94 -4.05
CA ILE A 184 2.52 -7.35 -3.73
C ILE A 184 1.20 -8.12 -3.60
N ILE A 185 0.26 -7.63 -2.80
CA ILE A 185 -1.04 -8.29 -2.60
C ILE A 185 -1.77 -8.47 -3.93
N ARG A 186 -1.75 -7.45 -4.81
CA ARG A 186 -2.36 -7.57 -6.15
C ARG A 186 -1.74 -8.73 -6.97
N GLN A 187 -0.42 -8.95 -6.89
CA GLN A 187 0.20 -10.08 -7.60
C GLN A 187 -0.20 -11.42 -6.98
N LEU A 188 -0.28 -11.50 -5.65
CA LEU A 188 -0.79 -12.68 -4.94
C LEU A 188 -2.23 -13.01 -5.37
N ASP A 189 -3.06 -11.99 -5.63
CA ASP A 189 -4.43 -12.19 -6.08
C ASP A 189 -4.50 -12.72 -7.50
N ILE A 190 -3.70 -12.17 -8.43
CA ILE A 190 -3.63 -12.65 -9.82
C ILE A 190 -3.18 -14.11 -9.84
N ALA A 191 -2.15 -14.45 -9.07
CA ALA A 191 -1.65 -15.83 -8.96
C ALA A 191 -2.71 -16.77 -8.37
N ARG A 192 -3.43 -16.32 -7.33
CA ARG A 192 -4.51 -17.08 -6.70
C ARG A 192 -5.70 -17.28 -7.65
N TRP A 193 -6.10 -16.23 -8.35
CA TRP A 193 -7.15 -16.23 -9.37
C TRP A 193 -6.82 -17.22 -10.49
N LEU A 194 -5.61 -17.17 -11.04
CA LEU A 194 -5.15 -18.07 -12.08
C LEU A 194 -5.17 -19.53 -11.61
N ARG A 195 -4.63 -19.82 -10.41
CA ARG A 195 -4.60 -21.17 -9.83
C ARG A 195 -5.99 -21.74 -9.58
N ASN A 196 -6.95 -20.89 -9.25
CA ASN A 196 -8.34 -21.27 -9.00
C ASN A 196 -9.17 -21.38 -10.30
N GLY A 197 -8.55 -21.40 -11.49
CA GLY A 197 -9.28 -21.48 -12.75
C GLY A 197 -9.99 -20.17 -13.14
N LYS A 198 -9.38 -19.03 -12.80
CA LYS A 198 -9.93 -17.68 -12.99
C LYS A 198 -11.15 -17.37 -12.12
N GLU A 199 -11.18 -17.92 -10.91
CA GLU A 199 -12.14 -17.56 -9.85
C GLU A 199 -11.43 -16.96 -8.64
N PHE A 200 -11.87 -15.79 -8.18
CA PHE A 200 -11.29 -15.12 -7.02
C PHE A 200 -12.35 -14.47 -6.15
N SER A 201 -12.60 -15.09 -4.99
CA SER A 201 -13.61 -14.66 -4.04
C SER A 201 -13.06 -13.66 -3.02
N LEU A 202 -13.94 -12.98 -2.29
CA LEU A 202 -13.55 -12.16 -1.14
C LEU A 202 -12.78 -12.99 -0.07
N LYS A 203 -13.10 -14.28 0.07
CA LYS A 203 -12.37 -15.17 0.98
C LYS A 203 -10.92 -15.39 0.54
N ASP A 204 -10.67 -15.42 -0.77
CA ASP A 204 -9.31 -15.53 -1.31
C ASP A 204 -8.51 -14.25 -1.03
N ARG A 205 -9.12 -13.08 -1.24
CA ARG A 205 -8.58 -11.77 -0.84
C ARG A 205 -8.16 -11.73 0.62
N ILE A 206 -9.07 -12.11 1.53
CA ILE A 206 -8.81 -12.11 2.97
C ILE A 206 -7.63 -13.03 3.31
N LYS A 207 -7.58 -14.23 2.72
CA LYS A 207 -6.47 -15.17 2.94
C LYS A 207 -5.12 -14.59 2.50
N ASN A 208 -5.06 -13.96 1.32
CA ASN A 208 -3.84 -13.31 0.84
C ASN A 208 -3.41 -12.18 1.78
N CYS A 209 -4.35 -11.34 2.24
CA CYS A 209 -4.05 -10.22 3.15
C CYS A 209 -3.60 -10.69 4.54
N VAL A 210 -4.23 -11.74 5.08
CA VAL A 210 -3.84 -12.33 6.37
C VAL A 210 -2.47 -12.98 6.28
N LEU A 211 -2.18 -13.71 5.20
CA LEU A 211 -0.86 -14.29 4.97
C LEU A 211 0.21 -13.19 4.86
N TYR A 212 -0.02 -12.18 4.02
CA TYR A 212 0.88 -11.04 3.86
C TYR A 212 1.10 -10.31 5.20
N SER A 213 0.04 -10.10 5.99
CA SER A 213 0.17 -9.45 7.30
C SER A 213 0.98 -10.26 8.29
N LYS A 214 0.89 -11.59 8.26
CA LYS A 214 1.69 -12.43 9.15
C LYS A 214 3.17 -12.40 8.76
N GLU A 215 3.44 -12.41 7.46
CA GLU A 215 4.80 -12.35 6.97
C GLU A 215 5.42 -10.98 7.23
N VAL A 216 4.72 -9.91 6.84
CA VAL A 216 5.29 -8.56 6.84
C VAL A 216 4.92 -7.79 8.11
N GLU A 217 3.63 -7.59 8.39
CA GLU A 217 3.20 -6.67 9.46
C GLU A 217 3.46 -7.19 10.89
N HIS A 218 3.66 -8.50 11.08
CA HIS A 218 3.87 -9.14 12.38
C HIS A 218 5.35 -9.45 12.67
N CYS A 219 6.24 -9.22 11.70
CA CYS A 219 7.68 -9.36 11.88
C CYS A 219 8.33 -7.98 11.74
N GLN A 220 8.98 -7.50 12.81
CA GLN A 220 9.65 -6.20 12.79
C GLN A 220 10.83 -6.20 11.80
N ASP A 221 11.62 -7.27 11.77
CA ASP A 221 12.76 -7.42 10.85
C ASP A 221 12.31 -7.31 9.39
N ASN A 222 11.10 -7.79 9.05
CA ASN A 222 10.53 -7.65 7.70
C ASN A 222 10.02 -6.24 7.39
N ILE A 223 9.53 -5.50 8.38
CA ILE A 223 9.20 -4.07 8.21
C ILE A 223 10.49 -3.28 7.98
N ASP A 224 11.51 -3.51 8.82
CA ASP A 224 12.81 -2.84 8.73
C ASP A 224 13.50 -3.16 7.38
N PHE A 225 13.38 -4.40 6.89
CA PHE A 225 13.84 -4.78 5.55
C PHE A 225 13.21 -3.92 4.46
N PHE A 226 11.88 -3.70 4.47
CA PHE A 226 11.25 -2.83 3.47
C PHE A 226 11.69 -1.37 3.61
N ASP A 227 11.86 -0.87 4.83
CA ASP A 227 12.35 0.49 5.07
C ASP A 227 13.78 0.69 4.50
N GLU A 228 14.67 -0.29 4.68
CA GLU A 228 16.00 -0.31 4.04
C GLU A 228 15.92 -0.36 2.52
N GLU A 229 15.07 -1.24 1.97
CA GLU A 229 14.89 -1.36 0.53
C GLU A 229 14.36 -0.05 -0.08
N PHE A 230 13.43 0.66 0.57
CA PHE A 230 12.94 1.95 0.10
C PHE A 230 14.02 3.03 0.07
N LEU A 231 15.04 2.92 0.92
CA LEU A 231 16.15 3.86 0.98
C LEU A 231 17.23 3.56 -0.06
N PHE A 232 17.54 2.28 -0.28
CA PHE A 232 18.73 1.89 -1.05
C PHE A 232 18.45 1.22 -2.40
N ASN A 233 17.27 0.62 -2.59
CA ASN A 233 16.97 -0.09 -3.83
C ASN A 233 16.48 0.87 -4.93
N PRO A 234 17.16 0.92 -6.09
CA PRO A 234 16.81 1.84 -7.18
C PRO A 234 15.39 1.69 -7.72
N ILE A 235 14.73 0.53 -7.57
CA ILE A 235 13.35 0.35 -8.04
C ILE A 235 12.36 1.23 -7.26
N PHE A 236 12.73 1.68 -6.06
CA PHE A 236 11.91 2.53 -5.19
C PHE A 236 12.33 4.02 -5.22
N GLU A 237 13.27 4.39 -6.09
CA GLU A 237 13.49 5.80 -6.43
C GLU A 237 12.17 6.42 -6.90
N HIS A 238 11.85 7.64 -6.47
CA HIS A 238 10.50 8.21 -6.58
C HIS A 238 9.83 8.03 -7.96
N ASN A 239 10.47 8.49 -9.04
CA ASN A 239 9.91 8.37 -10.39
C ASN A 239 9.80 6.92 -10.87
N ARG A 240 10.74 6.06 -10.48
CA ARG A 240 10.73 4.64 -10.84
C ARG A 240 9.70 3.85 -10.03
N PHE A 241 9.48 4.22 -8.77
CA PHE A 241 8.45 3.64 -7.91
C PHE A 241 7.07 3.79 -8.56
N LEU A 242 6.77 4.96 -9.16
CA LEU A 242 5.49 5.18 -9.83
C LEU A 242 5.23 4.15 -10.95
N ASN A 243 6.26 3.56 -11.55
CA ASN A 243 6.14 2.53 -12.57
C ASN A 243 5.77 1.15 -11.99
N LEU A 244 5.75 0.98 -10.66
CA LEU A 244 5.23 -0.23 -10.01
C LEU A 244 3.69 -0.25 -9.96
N ILE A 245 3.05 0.91 -10.15
CA ILE A 245 1.62 1.15 -9.86
C ILE A 245 0.76 1.13 -11.11
#